data_AF-A0A0F0HZN3-F1
#
_entry.id   AF-A0A0F0HZN3-F1
#
_cell.length_a   1.000
_cell.length_b   1.000
_cell.length_c   1.000
_cell.angle_alpha   90.00
_cell.angle_beta   90.00
_cell.angle_gamma   90.00
#
_symmetry.space_group_name_H-M   'P 1'
#
loop_
_entity.id
_entity.type
_entity.pdbx_description
1 polymer ?
#
loop_
_entity_poly.entity_id
_entity_poly.type
_entity_poly.pdbx_seq_one_letter_code
_entity_poly.pdbx_strand_id
1 'polypeptide(L)'
;MRGPHGKRFADDKDKERVWNSLADILIEIQRHPFSKAGSLLPGPVPSEPIVFAVASDRFLVLSPSGPFGTVSDYYSSFVKQNMVLIADSQLFTFFPVNAYLVFSFLKSQIPALAVNLNHDSSAATEQFYIKHVDDKGDHLMVDDELNITGIIEWQMASVVPASEAFRLSLMTVEMGDIYNGESSLTIHDHALSRSLNEKGAADLADIMSRDERL
;
A
#
# COMPACT_ATOMS: atom_id res chain seq x y z
N MET A 1 11.96 22.49 17.34
CA MET A 1 11.49 21.51 18.35
C MET A 1 12.56 20.45 18.54
N ARG A 2 12.75 19.95 19.76
CA ARG A 2 13.50 18.70 20.01
C ARG A 2 12.47 17.58 20.07
N GLY A 3 12.78 16.42 19.47
CA GLY A 3 11.96 15.22 19.55
C GLY A 3 12.14 14.49 20.89
N PRO A 4 11.61 13.25 21.00
CA PRO A 4 11.73 12.41 22.19
C PRO A 4 13.17 12.33 22.70
N HIS A 5 13.33 12.32 24.02
CA HIS A 5 14.63 12.34 24.71
C HIS A 5 15.57 13.49 24.31
N GLY A 6 15.05 14.59 23.75
CA GLY A 6 15.84 15.77 23.40
C GLY A 6 16.67 15.63 22.12
N LYS A 7 16.50 14.54 21.37
CA LYS A 7 17.15 14.28 20.08
C LYS A 7 16.57 15.17 18.99
N ARG A 8 17.39 15.53 18.00
CA ARG A 8 16.94 16.30 16.82
C ARG A 8 16.54 15.39 15.65
N PHE A 9 17.15 14.21 15.57
CA PHE A 9 16.93 13.21 14.54
C PHE A 9 16.88 11.82 15.19
N ALA A 10 16.08 10.93 14.61
CA ALA A 10 16.02 9.52 15.01
C ALA A 10 17.31 8.80 14.60
N ASP A 11 17.86 7.99 15.50
CA ASP A 11 18.93 7.04 15.18
C ASP A 11 18.36 5.68 14.75
N ASP A 12 19.24 4.72 14.44
CA ASP A 12 18.81 3.41 13.96
C ASP A 12 17.98 2.62 14.99
N LYS A 13 18.25 2.80 16.29
CA LYS A 13 17.47 2.15 17.36
C LYS A 13 16.09 2.78 17.49
N ASP A 14 16.01 4.10 17.34
CA ASP A 14 14.74 4.82 17.31
C ASP A 14 13.86 4.31 16.15
N LYS A 15 14.44 4.16 14.95
CA LYS A 15 13.73 3.61 13.77
C LYS A 15 13.32 2.16 13.98
N GLU A 16 14.20 1.32 14.53
CA GLU A 16 13.92 -0.09 14.80
C GLU A 16 12.72 -0.28 15.74
N ARG A 17 12.53 0.59 16.73
CA ARG A 17 11.34 0.58 17.59
C ARG A 17 10.07 0.84 16.79
N VAL A 18 10.07 1.84 15.92
CA VAL A 18 8.93 2.18 15.06
C VAL A 18 8.62 1.03 14.10
N TRP A 19 9.63 0.41 13.49
CA TRP A 19 9.44 -0.77 12.62
C TRP A 19 8.83 -1.95 13.36
N ASN A 20 9.27 -2.20 14.59
CA ASN A 20 8.69 -3.24 15.42
C ASN A 20 7.21 -2.96 15.75
N SER A 21 6.85 -1.73 16.11
CA SER A 21 5.44 -1.37 16.33
C SER A 21 4.61 -1.43 15.04
N LEU A 22 5.16 -1.01 13.91
CA LEU A 22 4.46 -1.09 12.63
C LEU A 22 4.24 -2.54 12.21
N ALA A 23 5.20 -3.44 12.43
CA ALA A 23 5.04 -4.85 12.16
C ALA A 23 3.83 -5.43 12.92
N ASP A 24 3.62 -5.04 14.19
CA ASP A 24 2.43 -5.44 14.94
C ASP A 24 1.12 -4.96 14.29
N ILE A 25 1.11 -3.72 13.77
CA ILE A 25 -0.04 -3.15 13.07
C ILE A 25 -0.32 -3.88 11.75
N LEU A 26 0.71 -4.18 10.95
CA LEU A 26 0.55 -4.90 9.68
C LEU A 26 0.03 -6.32 9.91
N ILE A 27 0.52 -6.99 10.96
CA ILE A 27 0.02 -8.30 11.41
C ILE A 27 -1.44 -8.20 11.82
N GLU A 28 -1.83 -7.14 12.54
CA GLU A 28 -3.22 -6.94 12.92
C GLU A 28 -4.10 -6.68 11.69
N ILE A 29 -3.68 -5.84 10.74
CA ILE A 29 -4.39 -5.61 9.47
C ILE A 29 -4.61 -6.92 8.71
N GLN A 30 -3.61 -7.79 8.66
CA GLN A 30 -3.69 -9.09 8.01
C GLN A 30 -4.77 -10.01 8.62
N ARG A 31 -5.09 -9.86 9.90
CA ARG A 31 -6.14 -10.65 10.56
C ARG A 31 -7.55 -10.24 10.16
N HIS A 32 -7.72 -9.09 9.50
CA HIS A 32 -9.02 -8.52 9.12
C HIS A 32 -9.17 -8.37 7.60
N PRO A 33 -9.19 -9.48 6.83
CA PRO A 33 -9.33 -9.42 5.38
C PRO A 33 -10.76 -9.04 4.96
N PHE A 34 -10.85 -8.43 3.79
CA PHE A 34 -12.07 -8.13 3.06
C PHE A 34 -12.20 -9.04 1.82
N SER A 35 -13.44 -9.23 1.37
CA SER A 35 -13.75 -10.02 0.17
C SER A 35 -13.72 -9.22 -1.13
N LYS A 36 -13.57 -7.90 -1.06
CA LYS A 36 -13.51 -7.01 -2.23
C LYS A 36 -12.55 -5.86 -2.01
N ALA A 37 -11.94 -5.36 -3.08
CA ALA A 37 -11.23 -4.09 -3.12
C ALA A 37 -12.18 -2.92 -3.41
N GLY A 38 -11.91 -1.75 -2.81
CA GLY A 38 -12.81 -0.61 -2.90
C GLY A 38 -12.53 0.51 -1.90
N SER A 39 -13.37 1.55 -1.92
CA SER A 39 -13.42 2.56 -0.86
C SER A 39 -14.28 2.08 0.31
N LEU A 40 -14.03 2.60 1.51
CA LEU A 40 -14.81 2.29 2.71
C LEU A 40 -15.95 3.28 2.90
N LEU A 41 -17.13 2.76 3.25
CA LEU A 41 -18.26 3.53 3.75
C LEU A 41 -18.60 3.06 5.17
N PRO A 42 -19.14 3.96 6.03
CA PRO A 42 -19.69 3.56 7.31
C PRO A 42 -20.74 2.46 7.11
N GLY A 43 -20.59 1.37 7.84
CA GLY A 43 -21.59 0.31 7.88
C GLY A 43 -22.69 0.58 8.90
N PRO A 44 -23.60 -0.41 9.09
CA PRO A 44 -24.65 -0.34 10.09
C PRO A 44 -24.09 -0.18 11.51
N VAL A 45 -22.90 -0.74 11.76
CA VAL A 45 -22.15 -0.63 13.02
C VAL A 45 -20.68 -0.29 12.74
N PRO A 46 -19.96 0.37 13.67
CA PRO A 46 -18.57 0.81 13.45
C PRO A 46 -17.59 -0.31 13.09
N SER A 47 -17.82 -1.54 13.56
CA SER A 47 -16.96 -2.70 13.33
C SER A 47 -17.21 -3.41 12.00
N GLU A 48 -18.20 -2.99 11.21
CA GLU A 48 -18.61 -3.67 9.98
C GLU A 48 -18.70 -2.69 8.80
N PRO A 49 -17.57 -2.09 8.36
CA PRO A 49 -17.58 -1.14 7.27
C PRO A 49 -17.99 -1.81 5.94
N ILE A 50 -18.59 -1.03 5.05
CA ILE A 50 -19.01 -1.49 3.72
C ILE A 50 -17.93 -1.14 2.71
N VAL A 51 -17.50 -2.12 1.91
CA VAL A 51 -16.62 -1.88 0.76
C VAL A 51 -17.48 -1.50 -0.46
N PHE A 52 -17.22 -0.31 -1.01
CA PHE A 52 -17.91 0.24 -2.16
C PHE A 52 -16.94 0.53 -3.31
N ALA A 53 -17.46 1.07 -4.41
CA ALA A 53 -16.66 1.49 -5.56
C ALA A 53 -15.49 2.39 -5.13
N VAL A 54 -14.32 2.17 -5.72
CA VAL A 54 -13.13 3.01 -5.54
C VAL A 54 -13.48 4.42 -6.00
N ALA A 55 -13.57 5.36 -5.06
CA ALA A 55 -13.97 6.74 -5.31
C ALA A 55 -12.78 7.69 -5.43
N SER A 56 -11.60 7.29 -4.96
CA SER A 56 -10.40 8.11 -4.97
C SER A 56 -9.14 7.26 -4.86
N ASP A 57 -8.01 7.85 -5.24
CA ASP A 57 -6.67 7.44 -4.80
C ASP A 57 -6.10 8.49 -3.84
N ARG A 58 -4.80 8.44 -3.53
CA ARG A 58 -4.14 9.42 -2.64
C ARG A 58 -4.33 10.88 -3.10
N PHE A 59 -4.41 11.14 -4.41
CA PHE A 59 -4.33 12.49 -4.97
C PHE A 59 -5.58 12.92 -5.76
N LEU A 60 -6.39 11.96 -6.23
CA LEU A 60 -7.46 12.21 -7.18
C LEU A 60 -8.79 11.68 -6.67
N VAL A 61 -9.84 12.45 -6.92
CA VAL A 61 -11.20 11.91 -6.96
C VAL A 61 -11.38 11.22 -8.30
N LEU A 62 -11.73 9.95 -8.25
CA LEU A 62 -11.90 9.09 -9.40
C LEU A 62 -13.39 8.96 -9.73
N SER A 63 -13.72 8.72 -11.00
CA SER A 63 -15.03 8.19 -11.37
C SER A 63 -15.22 6.85 -10.64
N PRO A 64 -16.25 6.69 -9.78
CA PRO A 64 -16.37 5.50 -8.95
C PRO A 64 -16.44 4.21 -9.77
N SER A 65 -15.62 3.22 -9.42
CA SER A 65 -15.59 1.92 -10.10
C SER A 65 -15.40 0.76 -9.13
N GLY A 66 -16.04 -0.38 -9.39
CA GLY A 66 -16.07 -1.53 -8.48
C GLY A 66 -17.29 -1.53 -7.53
N PRO A 67 -17.20 -2.14 -6.33
CA PRO A 67 -16.03 -2.80 -5.75
C PRO A 67 -15.62 -4.06 -6.51
N PHE A 68 -14.36 -4.47 -6.39
CA PHE A 68 -13.78 -5.55 -7.20
C PHE A 68 -13.58 -6.81 -6.38
N GLY A 69 -14.01 -7.95 -6.92
CA GLY A 69 -13.79 -9.27 -6.29
C GLY A 69 -12.50 -9.94 -6.70
N THR A 70 -11.76 -9.37 -7.67
CA THR A 70 -10.48 -9.90 -8.13
C THR A 70 -9.44 -8.78 -8.28
N VAL A 71 -8.17 -9.11 -8.04
CA VAL A 71 -7.00 -8.25 -8.21
C VAL A 71 -6.84 -7.88 -9.69
N SER A 72 -7.16 -8.80 -10.60
CA SER A 72 -7.16 -8.54 -12.05
C SER A 72 -8.15 -7.45 -12.45
N ASP A 73 -9.38 -7.50 -11.94
CA ASP A 73 -10.40 -6.47 -12.22
C ASP A 73 -10.03 -5.13 -11.58
N TYR A 74 -9.50 -5.16 -10.35
CA TYR A 74 -9.02 -3.97 -9.64
C TYR A 74 -7.95 -3.22 -10.45
N TYR A 75 -6.84 -3.88 -10.79
CA TYR A 75 -5.76 -3.25 -11.56
C TYR A 75 -6.18 -2.92 -13.00
N SER A 76 -7.07 -3.72 -13.61
CA SER A 76 -7.63 -3.40 -14.92
C SER A 76 -8.39 -2.08 -14.91
N SER A 77 -9.20 -1.86 -13.86
CA SER A 77 -9.94 -0.61 -13.70
C SER A 77 -9.02 0.56 -13.43
N PHE A 78 -8.07 0.41 -12.49
CA PHE A 78 -7.05 1.41 -12.16
C PHE A 78 -6.28 1.89 -13.40
N VAL A 79 -5.76 0.95 -14.19
CA VAL A 79 -5.00 1.28 -15.41
C VAL A 79 -5.86 1.96 -16.45
N LYS A 80 -7.06 1.42 -16.75
CA LYS A 80 -7.97 2.01 -17.74
C LYS A 80 -8.37 3.43 -17.35
N GLN A 81 -8.65 3.67 -16.08
CA GLN A 81 -9.04 4.98 -15.58
C GLN A 81 -7.91 6.00 -15.69
N ASN A 82 -6.69 5.63 -15.29
CA ASN A 82 -5.52 6.48 -15.49
C ASN A 82 -5.27 6.80 -16.96
N MET A 83 -5.43 5.83 -17.87
CA MET A 83 -5.32 6.07 -19.32
C MET A 83 -6.34 7.09 -19.84
N VAL A 84 -7.59 7.07 -19.33
CA VAL A 84 -8.61 8.07 -19.66
C VAL A 84 -8.19 9.45 -19.16
N LEU A 85 -7.77 9.56 -17.90
CA LEU A 85 -7.34 10.82 -17.31
C LEU A 85 -6.10 11.42 -18.03
N ILE A 86 -5.17 10.56 -18.49
CA ILE A 86 -4.03 10.98 -19.30
C ILE A 86 -4.49 11.50 -20.66
N ALA A 87 -5.38 10.77 -21.35
CA ALA A 87 -5.90 11.16 -22.65
C ALA A 87 -6.67 12.50 -22.57
N ASP A 88 -7.36 12.73 -21.46
CA ASP A 88 -8.07 13.98 -21.16
C ASP A 88 -7.14 15.11 -20.66
N SER A 89 -5.82 14.89 -20.64
CA SER A 89 -4.81 15.85 -20.14
C SER A 89 -5.02 16.28 -18.68
N GLN A 90 -5.60 15.41 -17.86
CA GLN A 90 -5.74 15.63 -16.41
C GLN A 90 -4.54 15.09 -15.64
N LEU A 91 -3.83 14.09 -16.18
CA LEU A 91 -2.62 13.50 -15.60
C LEU A 91 -1.42 13.55 -16.54
N PHE A 92 -0.23 13.67 -15.95
CA PHE A 92 1.06 13.60 -16.64
C PHE A 92 1.17 14.55 -17.85
N THR A 93 0.63 15.76 -17.73
CA THR A 93 0.49 16.75 -18.82
C THR A 93 1.80 17.15 -19.49
N PHE A 94 2.93 17.03 -18.79
CA PHE A 94 4.26 17.29 -19.35
C PHE A 94 4.82 16.14 -20.21
N PHE A 95 4.32 14.91 -20.04
CA PHE A 95 4.78 13.71 -20.75
C PHE A 95 3.65 12.69 -21.01
N PRO A 96 2.50 13.12 -21.57
CA PRO A 96 1.29 12.30 -21.62
C PRO A 96 1.45 11.04 -22.48
N VAL A 97 2.21 11.13 -23.58
CA VAL A 97 2.48 9.97 -24.46
C VAL A 97 3.28 8.89 -23.72
N ASN A 98 4.35 9.27 -23.02
CA ASN A 98 5.18 8.32 -22.27
C ASN A 98 4.38 7.68 -21.14
N ALA A 99 3.61 8.48 -20.39
CA ALA A 99 2.74 7.97 -19.34
C ALA A 99 1.71 6.99 -19.91
N TYR A 100 1.03 7.35 -21.00
CA TYR A 100 0.04 6.47 -21.65
C TYR A 100 0.66 5.13 -22.08
N LEU A 101 1.88 5.14 -22.63
CA LEU A 101 2.59 3.92 -23.01
C LEU A 101 2.95 3.05 -21.80
N VAL A 102 3.38 3.66 -20.68
CA VAL A 102 3.62 2.92 -19.42
C VAL A 102 2.34 2.25 -18.95
N PHE A 103 1.22 2.98 -18.87
CA PHE A 103 -0.06 2.38 -18.47
C PHE A 103 -0.56 1.32 -19.47
N SER A 104 -0.32 1.51 -20.77
CA SER A 104 -0.62 0.49 -21.79
C SER A 104 0.22 -0.78 -21.59
N PHE A 105 1.48 -0.64 -21.21
CA PHE A 105 2.34 -1.77 -20.86
C PHE A 105 1.85 -2.46 -19.58
N LEU A 106 1.54 -1.71 -18.52
CA LEU A 106 0.97 -2.27 -17.29
C LEU A 106 -0.32 -3.06 -17.59
N LYS A 107 -1.19 -2.53 -18.45
CA LYS A 107 -2.40 -3.22 -18.91
C LYS A 107 -2.10 -4.57 -19.54
N SER A 108 -1.03 -4.68 -20.34
CA SER A 108 -0.65 -5.95 -20.96
C SER A 108 -0.06 -6.96 -19.99
N GLN A 109 0.44 -6.53 -18.83
CA GLN A 109 0.98 -7.42 -17.79
C GLN A 109 -0.09 -8.00 -16.85
N ILE A 110 -1.30 -7.44 -16.80
CA ILE A 110 -2.37 -7.88 -15.89
C ILE A 110 -2.68 -9.39 -15.98
N PRO A 111 -2.78 -10.00 -17.17
CA PRO A 111 -3.00 -11.45 -17.25
C PRO A 111 -1.89 -12.28 -16.59
N ALA A 112 -0.62 -11.87 -16.72
CA ALA A 112 0.51 -12.54 -16.07
C ALA A 112 0.47 -12.36 -14.55
N LEU A 113 0.10 -11.18 -14.07
CA LEU A 113 -0.11 -10.91 -12.65
C LEU A 113 -1.21 -11.82 -12.06
N ALA A 114 -2.33 -11.97 -12.77
CA ALA A 114 -3.43 -12.83 -12.35
C ALA A 114 -2.99 -14.31 -12.25
N VAL A 115 -2.14 -14.80 -13.16
CA VAL A 115 -1.62 -16.18 -13.10
C VAL A 115 -0.72 -16.38 -11.88
N ASN A 116 0.17 -15.43 -11.60
CA ASN A 116 1.09 -15.52 -10.46
C ASN A 116 0.36 -15.47 -9.11
N LEU A 117 -0.72 -14.70 -9.00
CA LEU A 117 -1.53 -14.60 -7.77
C LEU A 117 -2.41 -15.85 -7.52
N ASN A 118 -2.79 -16.56 -8.59
CA ASN A 118 -3.57 -17.80 -8.49
C ASN A 118 -2.72 -19.04 -8.18
N HIS A 119 -1.39 -18.96 -8.30
CA HIS A 119 -0.50 -20.10 -8.03
C HIS A 119 -0.34 -20.35 -6.51
N ASP A 120 -0.57 -19.33 -5.67
CA ASP A 120 -0.46 -19.42 -4.20
C ASP A 120 -1.80 -19.81 -3.52
N SER A 121 -2.89 -20.02 -4.27
CA SER A 121 -4.24 -20.15 -3.73
C SER A 121 -5.07 -21.25 -4.41
N SER A 122 -4.74 -22.53 -4.15
CA SER A 122 -5.69 -23.60 -4.47
C SER A 122 -6.92 -23.51 -3.54
N ALA A 123 -7.99 -22.88 -4.01
CA ALA A 123 -9.35 -22.84 -3.44
C ALA A 123 -9.72 -21.72 -2.44
N ALA A 124 -8.90 -20.68 -2.21
CA ALA A 124 -9.31 -19.52 -1.41
C ALA A 124 -9.78 -18.37 -2.31
N THR A 125 -10.93 -17.77 -1.99
CA THR A 125 -11.34 -16.47 -2.57
C THR A 125 -10.25 -15.45 -2.30
N GLU A 126 -9.90 -14.63 -3.30
CA GLU A 126 -8.91 -13.56 -3.14
C GLU A 126 -9.30 -12.64 -1.97
N GLN A 127 -8.29 -12.26 -1.18
CA GLN A 127 -8.44 -11.42 0.01
C GLN A 127 -7.80 -10.06 -0.21
N PHE A 128 -8.44 -9.04 0.37
CA PHE A 128 -8.05 -7.65 0.28
C PHE A 128 -7.90 -7.06 1.67
N TYR A 129 -7.11 -6.00 1.81
CA TYR A 129 -6.72 -5.46 3.11
C TYR A 129 -6.80 -3.95 3.09
N ILE A 130 -7.08 -3.36 4.25
CA ILE A 130 -7.06 -1.91 4.39
C ILE A 130 -5.64 -1.38 4.22
N LYS A 131 -5.49 -0.31 3.45
CA LYS A 131 -4.25 0.44 3.29
C LYS A 131 -4.45 1.89 3.67
N HIS A 132 -3.54 2.40 4.49
CA HIS A 132 -3.38 3.83 4.68
C HIS A 132 -2.71 4.40 3.42
N VAL A 133 -3.50 4.95 2.51
CA VAL A 133 -2.97 5.33 1.18
C VAL A 133 -1.93 6.44 1.26
N ASP A 134 -1.85 7.24 2.33
CA ASP A 134 -0.80 8.25 2.54
C ASP A 134 0.20 7.88 3.63
N ASP A 135 0.76 6.67 3.54
CA ASP A 135 1.66 6.09 4.53
C ASP A 135 3.10 6.66 4.53
N LYS A 136 3.26 7.98 4.62
CA LYS A 136 4.58 8.66 4.65
C LYS A 136 5.26 8.67 6.03
N GLY A 137 4.57 8.18 7.04
CA GLY A 137 5.01 8.10 8.44
C GLY A 137 4.63 9.28 9.33
N ASP A 138 4.25 10.44 8.78
CA ASP A 138 3.80 11.62 9.53
C ASP A 138 2.40 11.48 10.15
N HIS A 139 1.60 10.55 9.64
CA HIS A 139 0.32 10.09 10.19
C HIS A 139 0.46 9.20 11.44
N LEU A 140 1.68 8.84 11.87
CA LEU A 140 1.92 8.02 13.05
C LEU A 140 2.17 8.89 14.29
N MET A 141 1.39 8.64 15.34
CA MET A 141 1.63 9.22 16.66
C MET A 141 2.47 8.27 17.50
N VAL A 142 3.51 8.79 18.14
CA VAL A 142 4.39 8.00 19.02
C VAL A 142 4.49 8.59 20.42
N ASP A 143 4.66 7.75 21.43
CA ASP A 143 4.98 8.18 22.80
C ASP A 143 6.47 8.52 22.97
N ASP A 144 6.89 8.86 24.19
CA ASP A 144 8.28 9.21 24.52
C ASP A 144 9.24 8.04 24.29
N GLU A 145 8.74 6.79 24.35
CA GLU A 145 9.49 5.56 24.12
C GLU A 145 9.52 5.13 22.64
N LEU A 146 8.84 5.88 21.75
CA LEU A 146 8.68 5.63 20.32
C LEU A 146 7.75 4.45 19.97
N ASN A 147 6.83 4.07 20.88
CA ASN A 147 5.76 3.15 20.54
C ASN A 147 4.68 3.90 19.74
N ILE A 148 4.15 3.26 18.70
CA ILE A 148 3.01 3.84 17.96
C ILE A 148 1.77 3.78 18.86
N THR A 149 1.20 4.94 19.17
CA THR A 149 0.02 5.10 20.04
C THR A 149 -1.25 5.42 19.27
N GLY A 150 -1.11 5.86 18.02
CA GLY A 150 -2.23 6.21 17.16
C GLY A 150 -1.82 6.32 15.70
N ILE A 151 -2.79 6.06 14.83
CA ILE A 151 -2.67 6.24 13.39
C ILE A 151 -3.83 7.15 12.99
N ILE A 152 -3.53 8.32 12.44
CA ILE A 152 -4.53 9.31 12.05
C ILE A 152 -4.68 9.37 10.53
N GLU A 153 -5.52 10.27 10.02
CA GLU A 153 -5.63 10.57 8.58
C GLU A 153 -6.17 9.45 7.67
N TRP A 154 -6.97 8.54 8.21
CA TRP A 154 -7.67 7.46 7.48
C TRP A 154 -8.72 7.90 6.44
N GLN A 155 -8.85 9.20 6.15
CA GLN A 155 -9.91 9.76 5.31
C GLN A 155 -9.92 9.21 3.88
N MET A 156 -8.74 8.83 3.39
CA MET A 156 -8.52 8.30 2.04
C MET A 156 -8.21 6.80 2.04
N ALA A 157 -8.39 6.10 3.17
CA ALA A 157 -8.08 4.70 3.28
C ALA A 157 -8.93 3.86 2.31
N SER A 158 -8.30 2.84 1.74
CA SER A 158 -8.91 1.96 0.76
C SER A 158 -8.61 0.50 1.07
N VAL A 159 -9.48 -0.37 0.57
CA VAL A 159 -9.27 -1.82 0.61
C VAL A 159 -8.63 -2.24 -0.71
N VAL A 160 -7.44 -2.83 -0.65
CA VAL A 160 -6.57 -3.07 -1.80
C VAL A 160 -5.99 -4.50 -1.78
N PRO A 161 -5.41 -4.99 -2.89
CA PRO A 161 -4.72 -6.29 -2.92
C PRO A 161 -3.62 -6.39 -1.86
N ALA A 162 -3.33 -7.60 -1.38
CA ALA A 162 -2.28 -7.84 -0.37
C ALA A 162 -0.90 -7.26 -0.76
N SER A 163 -0.52 -7.42 -2.03
CA SER A 163 0.73 -6.86 -2.55
C SER A 163 0.77 -5.34 -2.44
N GLU A 164 -0.35 -4.64 -2.58
CA GLU A 164 -0.40 -3.20 -2.40
C GLU A 164 -0.46 -2.81 -0.92
N ALA A 165 -1.23 -3.54 -0.10
CA ALA A 165 -1.43 -3.24 1.31
C ALA A 165 -0.15 -3.39 2.15
N PHE A 166 0.69 -4.39 1.84
CA PHE A 166 1.81 -4.76 2.71
C PHE A 166 3.20 -4.50 2.12
N ARG A 167 3.34 -4.36 0.80
CA ARG A 167 4.65 -4.22 0.16
C ARG A 167 5.02 -2.77 -0.15
N LEU A 168 4.06 -1.99 -0.64
CA LEU A 168 4.32 -0.64 -1.10
C LEU A 168 4.13 0.35 0.03
N SER A 169 5.22 0.91 0.57
CA SER A 169 5.15 1.97 1.56
C SER A 169 6.01 3.18 1.23
N LEU A 170 5.43 4.38 1.34
CA LEU A 170 6.22 5.61 1.24
C LEU A 170 7.16 5.82 2.44
N MET A 171 6.91 5.12 3.54
CA MET A 171 7.70 5.29 4.76
C MET A 171 9.05 4.56 4.68
N THR A 172 9.14 3.50 3.90
CA THR A 172 10.39 2.73 3.73
C THR A 172 11.16 3.15 2.49
N VAL A 173 10.54 3.83 1.53
CA VAL A 173 11.17 4.15 0.25
C VAL A 173 12.16 5.30 0.32
N GLU A 174 13.25 5.21 -0.47
CA GLU A 174 14.22 6.28 -0.65
C GLU A 174 13.83 7.15 -1.87
N MET A 175 13.23 8.31 -1.61
CA MET A 175 12.71 9.18 -2.69
C MET A 175 13.79 9.63 -3.68
N GLY A 176 15.04 9.77 -3.23
CA GLY A 176 16.16 10.10 -4.11
C GLY A 176 16.39 9.03 -5.18
N ASP A 177 16.34 7.76 -4.78
CA ASP A 177 16.53 6.61 -5.66
C ASP A 177 15.37 6.50 -6.65
N ILE A 178 14.12 6.66 -6.18
CA ILE A 178 12.93 6.71 -7.07
C ILE A 178 13.11 7.79 -8.14
N TYR A 179 13.50 9.01 -7.75
CA TYR A 179 13.65 10.11 -8.71
C TYR A 179 14.78 9.90 -9.71
N ASN A 180 15.76 9.06 -9.37
CA ASN A 180 16.83 8.64 -10.26
C ASN A 180 16.47 7.38 -11.08
N GLY A 181 15.28 6.83 -10.91
CA GLY A 181 14.82 5.63 -11.60
C GLY A 181 15.40 4.33 -11.04
N GLU A 182 15.90 4.35 -9.81
CA GLU A 182 16.37 3.18 -9.09
C GLU A 182 15.20 2.59 -8.27
N SER A 183 14.92 1.31 -8.52
CA SER A 183 13.81 0.58 -7.90
C SER A 183 14.38 -0.66 -7.21
N SER A 184 14.61 -0.56 -5.89
CA SER A 184 15.15 -1.66 -5.09
C SER A 184 14.67 -1.58 -3.65
N LEU A 185 14.66 -2.73 -2.98
CA LEU A 185 14.37 -2.79 -1.55
C LEU A 185 15.43 -2.00 -0.78
N THR A 186 14.96 -1.14 0.10
CA THR A 186 15.79 -0.30 0.94
C THR A 186 16.23 -1.06 2.20
N ILE A 187 17.16 -0.47 2.95
CA ILE A 187 17.50 -0.95 4.30
C ILE A 187 16.29 -0.93 5.24
N HIS A 188 15.29 -0.09 4.98
CA HIS A 188 14.09 0.06 5.79
C HIS A 188 13.08 -1.05 5.49
N ASP A 189 12.92 -1.44 4.22
CA ASP A 189 12.13 -2.61 3.83
C ASP A 189 12.69 -3.88 4.47
N HIS A 190 14.01 -4.06 4.44
CA HIS A 190 14.67 -5.21 5.07
C HIS A 190 14.58 -5.21 6.60
N ALA A 191 14.55 -4.04 7.23
CA ALA A 191 14.37 -3.93 8.67
C ALA A 191 12.94 -4.34 9.06
N LEU A 192 11.94 -3.81 8.37
CA LEU A 192 10.53 -4.13 8.63
C LEU A 192 10.21 -5.60 8.33
N SER A 193 10.74 -6.16 7.23
CA SER A 193 10.63 -7.58 6.90
C SER A 193 11.27 -8.49 7.97
N ARG A 194 12.39 -8.08 8.58
CA ARG A 194 12.97 -8.80 9.72
C ARG A 194 12.06 -8.75 10.95
N SER A 195 11.53 -7.58 11.30
CA SER A 195 10.57 -7.45 12.41
C SER A 195 9.34 -8.34 12.23
N LEU A 196 8.81 -8.44 11.00
CA LEU A 196 7.70 -9.35 10.67
C LEU A 196 8.08 -10.83 10.88
N ASN A 197 9.26 -11.24 10.41
CA ASN A 197 9.77 -12.60 10.61
C ASN A 197 9.95 -12.96 12.09
N GLU A 198 10.57 -12.07 12.87
CA GLU A 198 10.80 -12.27 14.31
C GLU A 198 9.48 -12.40 15.09
N LYS A 199 8.40 -11.79 14.59
CA LYS A 199 7.04 -11.88 15.14
C LYS A 199 6.23 -13.06 14.59
N GLY A 200 6.82 -13.89 13.72
CA GLY A 200 6.19 -15.10 13.17
C GLY A 200 5.29 -14.87 11.96
N ALA A 201 5.33 -13.67 11.35
CA ALA A 201 4.56 -13.33 10.14
C ALA A 201 5.43 -13.46 8.88
N ALA A 202 5.93 -14.67 8.65
CA ALA A 202 6.86 -14.97 7.56
C ALA A 202 6.26 -14.75 6.16
N ASP A 203 4.95 -14.91 6.03
CA ASP A 203 4.17 -14.64 4.82
C ASP A 203 4.13 -13.14 4.48
N LEU A 204 3.89 -12.26 5.46
CA LEU A 204 4.00 -10.81 5.27
C LEU A 204 5.44 -10.40 4.97
N ALA A 205 6.40 -11.01 5.66
CA ALA A 205 7.81 -10.74 5.42
C ALA A 205 8.25 -11.12 4.01
N ASP A 206 7.74 -12.23 3.47
CA ASP A 206 7.95 -12.66 2.08
C ASP A 206 7.33 -11.66 1.09
N ILE A 207 6.07 -11.25 1.30
CA ILE A 207 5.42 -10.24 0.45
C ILE A 207 6.26 -8.96 0.38
N MET A 208 6.79 -8.50 1.52
CA MET A 208 7.59 -7.28 1.61
C MET A 208 8.99 -7.40 0.99
N SER A 209 9.59 -8.60 1.00
CA SER A 209 10.98 -8.82 0.56
C SER A 209 11.13 -9.35 -0.86
N ARG A 210 10.03 -9.51 -1.61
CA ARG A 210 10.07 -9.87 -3.04
C ARG A 210 10.58 -8.69 -3.88
N ASP A 211 11.54 -8.96 -4.78
CA ASP A 211 12.09 -7.98 -5.73
C ASP A 211 11.00 -7.45 -6.69
N GLU A 212 11.14 -6.20 -7.14
CA GLU A 212 10.21 -5.44 -7.98
C GLU A 212 10.26 -5.80 -9.47
N ARG A 213 11.12 -6.76 -9.84
CA ARG A 213 11.26 -7.22 -11.21
C ARG A 213 10.07 -8.10 -11.61
N LEU A 214 9.17 -7.50 -12.39
CA LEU A 214 8.19 -8.21 -13.24
C LEU A 214 8.89 -9.09 -14.27
#